data_AF-A0A6P1A7X6-F1
#
_entry.id   AF-A0A6P1A7X6-F1
#
_cell.length_a   1.000
_cell.length_b   1.000
_cell.length_c   1.000
_cell.angle_alpha   90.00
_cell.angle_beta   90.00
_cell.angle_gamma   90.00
#
_symmetry.space_group_name_H-M   'P 1'
#
loop_
_entity.id
_entity.type
_entity.pdbx_description
1 polymer ?
#
loop_
_entity_poly.entity_id
_entity_poly.type
_entity_poly.pdbx_seq_one_letter_code
_entity_poly.pdbx_strand_id
1 'polypeptide(L)'
;MSEADKLWDESDDFFTSWNLKEIPFSESASSLGSNLDQVFTGRTQELRTIFHLLRGRERKRILVYGSVGIGKTAFILEVLGVLQRKSKDTLATYISLPFETDLATAALIALARHMPKDEWAQQLLNNMGLMSESTRKTKTKFEGKFAGFGGSIEAEAKPVNAPKFPTLTFQDLLERALENYSRVVIAIDDLDKQDPAKVRQLLHDAQGMLKGDAWFILTGHPSGLTRDLLISERGLFDLALEITALDQATTYQMLINYLASARIRETSKDETNPDAVHPFTLETARNLCAHSQGIPRWFNRIGSYVLLKAADLQAETITPEVFQQGLEYVSQKLRGQSELTPEDYYVLDLVLEKGVLSDENVTMDDLKRLKTQQFSQVLPILDKLIQFDLVRRLPTDKAAEYQGNPLLLPPSEQSDEEE
;
A
#
# COMPACT_ATOMS: atom_id res chain seq x y z
N MET A 1 21.39 7.87 33.21
CA MET A 1 21.35 7.40 31.81
C MET A 1 21.35 5.88 31.86
N SER A 2 20.26 5.27 31.43
CA SER A 2 20.13 3.83 31.25
C SER A 2 20.95 3.36 30.04
N GLU A 3 21.15 2.06 29.88
CA GLU A 3 21.73 1.48 28.66
C GLU A 3 20.85 1.77 27.43
N ALA A 4 19.53 1.75 27.60
CA ALA A 4 18.58 2.10 26.55
C ALA A 4 18.69 3.58 26.12
N ASP A 5 18.92 4.50 27.07
CA ASP A 5 19.11 5.93 26.77
C ASP A 5 20.37 6.12 25.89
N LYS A 6 21.45 5.40 26.21
CA LYS A 6 22.70 5.47 25.43
C LYS A 6 22.53 4.94 24.01
N LEU A 7 21.89 3.78 23.86
CA LEU A 7 21.62 3.20 22.54
C LEU A 7 20.71 4.10 21.70
N TRP A 8 19.78 4.81 22.34
CA TRP A 8 18.94 5.79 21.67
C TRP A 8 19.75 6.99 21.17
N ASP A 9 20.58 7.58 22.04
CA ASP A 9 21.42 8.73 21.70
C ASP A 9 22.45 8.37 20.60
N GLU A 10 23.07 7.18 20.67
CA GLU A 10 24.00 6.67 19.65
C GLU A 10 23.33 6.51 18.28
N SER A 11 22.08 6.05 18.26
CA SER A 11 21.28 5.94 17.03
C SER A 11 20.98 7.32 16.43
N ASP A 12 20.59 8.29 17.26
CA ASP A 12 20.25 9.66 16.82
C ASP A 12 21.49 10.39 16.27
N ASP A 13 22.64 10.25 16.94
CA ASP A 13 23.93 10.78 16.47
C ASP A 13 24.30 10.20 15.10
N PHE A 14 24.03 8.91 14.89
CA PHE A 14 24.35 8.24 13.64
C PHE A 14 23.45 8.69 12.48
N PHE A 15 22.13 8.76 12.65
CA PHE A 15 21.23 9.33 11.62
C PHE A 15 21.55 10.80 11.35
N THR A 16 21.91 11.55 12.38
CA THR A 16 22.37 12.94 12.25
C THR A 16 23.63 13.05 11.40
N SER A 17 24.57 12.10 11.52
CA SER A 17 25.77 12.02 10.67
C SER A 17 25.43 11.86 9.18
N TRP A 18 24.33 11.15 8.89
CA TRP A 18 23.78 11.02 7.53
C TRP A 18 22.91 12.20 7.12
N ASN A 19 22.81 13.26 7.94
CA ASN A 19 21.92 14.39 7.74
C ASN A 19 20.44 13.96 7.61
N LEU A 20 20.02 12.94 8.35
CA LEU A 20 18.65 12.42 8.38
C LEU A 20 18.06 12.55 9.79
N LYS A 21 16.78 12.92 9.88
CA LYS A 21 16.04 12.95 11.16
C LYS A 21 15.46 11.60 11.55
N GLU A 22 15.20 10.77 10.54
CA GLU A 22 14.56 9.46 10.67
C GLU A 22 14.79 8.66 9.39
N ILE A 23 14.38 7.39 9.38
CA ILE A 23 14.31 6.59 8.16
C ILE A 23 13.20 7.16 7.26
N PRO A 24 13.50 7.64 6.05
CA PRO A 24 12.52 8.35 5.22
C PRO A 24 11.47 7.43 4.59
N PHE A 25 11.77 6.14 4.42
CA PHE A 25 10.97 5.24 3.63
C PHE A 25 9.76 4.74 4.41
N SER A 26 8.61 4.65 3.73
CA SER A 26 7.40 4.06 4.30
C SER A 26 6.68 3.17 3.31
N GLU A 27 6.36 1.96 3.75
CA GLU A 27 5.59 0.99 2.96
C GLU A 27 4.11 1.36 2.81
N SER A 28 3.60 2.23 3.69
CA SER A 28 2.19 2.65 3.71
C SER A 28 2.06 4.12 3.32
N ALA A 29 1.43 4.37 2.17
CA ALA A 29 1.15 5.74 1.71
C ALA A 29 0.35 6.55 2.72
N SER A 30 -0.58 5.91 3.45
CA SER A 30 -1.38 6.56 4.49
C SER A 30 -0.54 7.07 5.66
N SER A 31 0.59 6.43 5.96
CA SER A 31 1.48 6.84 7.04
C SER A 31 2.35 8.05 6.68
N LEU A 32 2.55 8.32 5.37
CA LEU A 32 3.29 9.51 4.93
C LEU A 32 2.54 10.80 5.28
N GLY A 33 1.21 10.76 5.43
CA GLY A 33 0.40 11.91 5.82
C GLY A 33 0.69 13.14 4.97
N SER A 34 1.19 14.21 5.60
CA SER A 34 1.54 15.47 4.94
C SER A 34 2.80 15.41 4.08
N ASN A 35 3.61 14.36 4.15
CA ASN A 35 4.83 14.20 3.34
C ASN A 35 4.57 13.50 2.00
N LEU A 36 3.36 12.99 1.76
CA LEU A 36 3.02 12.27 0.53
C LEU A 36 3.30 13.13 -0.71
N ASP A 37 2.95 14.42 -0.69
CA ASP A 37 3.12 15.32 -1.83
C ASP A 37 4.58 15.65 -2.14
N GLN A 38 5.47 15.55 -1.14
CA GLN A 38 6.91 15.75 -1.30
C GLN A 38 7.58 14.55 -1.97
N VAL A 39 7.06 13.36 -1.69
CA VAL A 39 7.64 12.08 -2.12
C VAL A 39 7.04 11.61 -3.44
N PHE A 40 5.73 11.80 -3.61
CA PHE A 40 4.98 11.32 -4.78
C PHE A 40 5.57 11.90 -6.07
N THR A 41 5.96 11.01 -6.98
CA THR A 41 6.56 11.39 -8.27
C THR A 41 6.11 10.43 -9.38
N GLY A 42 6.27 10.89 -10.62
CA GLY A 42 5.77 10.19 -11.80
C GLY A 42 4.26 10.31 -11.96
N ARG A 43 3.67 9.33 -12.68
CA ARG A 43 2.22 9.20 -12.90
C ARG A 43 1.53 10.41 -13.53
N THR A 44 2.28 11.26 -14.22
CA THR A 44 1.78 12.55 -14.72
C THR A 44 0.65 12.36 -15.74
N GLN A 45 0.74 11.31 -16.57
CA GLN A 45 -0.26 11.03 -17.60
C GLN A 45 -1.57 10.49 -16.99
N GLU A 46 -1.43 9.63 -15.98
CA GLU A 46 -2.52 9.06 -15.19
C GLU A 46 -3.25 10.16 -14.41
N LEU A 47 -2.50 11.04 -13.73
CA LEU A 47 -3.03 12.21 -13.03
C LEU A 47 -3.76 13.16 -14.00
N ARG A 48 -3.15 13.47 -15.15
CA ARG A 48 -3.77 14.33 -16.18
C ARG A 48 -5.11 13.77 -16.63
N THR A 49 -5.17 12.46 -16.88
CA THR A 49 -6.39 11.77 -17.32
C THR A 49 -7.49 11.89 -16.26
N ILE A 50 -7.18 11.58 -15.00
CA ILE A 50 -8.15 11.70 -13.90
C ILE A 50 -8.58 13.14 -13.68
N PHE A 51 -7.67 14.11 -13.64
CA PHE A 51 -8.04 15.49 -13.38
C PHE A 51 -8.88 16.10 -14.51
N HIS A 52 -8.66 15.72 -15.77
CA HIS A 52 -9.55 16.12 -16.85
C HIS A 52 -10.95 15.53 -16.67
N LEU A 53 -11.04 14.25 -16.29
CA LEU A 53 -12.31 13.58 -16.06
C LEU A 53 -13.08 14.20 -14.89
N LEU A 54 -12.41 14.47 -13.78
CA LEU A 54 -12.98 15.07 -12.58
C LEU A 54 -13.39 16.54 -12.76
N ARG A 55 -12.89 17.23 -13.80
CA ARG A 55 -13.39 18.57 -14.16
C ARG A 55 -14.73 18.53 -14.90
N GLY A 56 -15.18 17.36 -15.34
CA GLY A 56 -16.50 17.18 -15.96
C GLY A 56 -17.66 17.52 -15.01
N ARG A 57 -18.81 17.85 -15.60
CA ARG A 57 -20.08 18.02 -14.87
C ARG A 57 -20.72 16.70 -14.49
N GLU A 58 -20.50 15.67 -15.31
CA GLU A 58 -21.01 14.34 -15.07
C GLU A 58 -20.24 13.64 -13.96
N ARG A 59 -20.97 12.86 -13.16
CA ARG A 59 -20.41 11.99 -12.14
C ARG A 59 -19.69 10.84 -12.83
N LYS A 60 -18.54 10.46 -12.28
CA LYS A 60 -17.65 9.48 -12.89
C LYS A 60 -17.26 8.41 -11.88
N ARG A 61 -17.20 7.19 -12.37
CA ARG A 61 -16.78 5.99 -11.67
C ARG A 61 -15.45 5.56 -12.27
N ILE A 62 -14.40 5.64 -11.48
CA ILE A 62 -13.03 5.40 -11.91
C ILE A 62 -12.55 4.13 -11.22
N LEU A 63 -12.02 3.18 -11.99
CA LEU A 63 -11.31 2.02 -11.47
C LEU A 63 -9.81 2.26 -11.64
N VAL A 64 -9.06 2.30 -10.54
CA VAL A 64 -7.60 2.37 -10.54
C VAL A 64 -7.05 0.98 -10.21
N TYR A 65 -6.44 0.31 -11.17
CA TYR A 65 -5.99 -1.06 -10.99
C TYR A 65 -4.50 -1.22 -11.25
N GLY A 66 -3.91 -2.26 -10.67
CA GLY A 66 -2.47 -2.51 -10.75
C GLY A 66 -2.04 -3.52 -9.70
N SER A 67 -0.83 -4.06 -9.84
CA SER A 67 -0.32 -5.09 -8.92
C SER A 67 -0.28 -4.58 -7.47
N VAL A 68 -0.19 -5.52 -6.53
CA VAL A 68 0.03 -5.19 -5.12
C VAL A 68 1.32 -4.36 -4.98
N GLY A 69 1.29 -3.33 -4.12
CA GLY A 69 2.47 -2.49 -3.84
C GLY A 69 2.86 -1.47 -4.91
N ILE A 70 2.13 -1.38 -6.04
CA ILE A 70 2.49 -0.53 -7.18
C ILE A 70 2.24 0.98 -6.98
N GLY A 71 1.60 1.35 -5.86
CA GLY A 71 1.31 2.75 -5.51
C GLY A 71 -0.12 3.22 -5.79
N LYS A 72 -1.11 2.32 -5.90
CA LYS A 72 -2.54 2.69 -6.10
C LYS A 72 -3.06 3.64 -5.01
N THR A 73 -2.83 3.29 -3.74
CA THR A 73 -3.23 4.10 -2.58
C THR A 73 -2.58 5.48 -2.61
N ALA A 74 -1.26 5.56 -2.84
CA ALA A 74 -0.53 6.83 -2.93
C ALA A 74 -1.09 7.72 -4.04
N PHE A 75 -1.37 7.13 -5.21
CA PHE A 75 -1.97 7.83 -6.34
C PHE A 75 -3.35 8.40 -6.02
N ILE A 76 -4.23 7.61 -5.38
CA ILE A 76 -5.55 8.08 -4.96
C ILE A 76 -5.45 9.19 -3.93
N LEU A 77 -4.63 9.01 -2.90
CA LEU A 77 -4.44 10.02 -1.85
C LEU A 77 -3.92 11.33 -2.42
N GLU A 78 -3.02 11.30 -3.41
CA GLU A 78 -2.55 12.52 -4.09
C GLU A 78 -3.67 13.18 -4.89
N VAL A 79 -4.47 12.41 -5.65
CA VAL A 79 -5.65 12.93 -6.36
C VAL A 79 -6.60 13.65 -5.39
N LEU A 80 -6.97 12.99 -4.28
CA LEU A 80 -7.87 13.57 -3.29
C LEU A 80 -7.25 14.78 -2.60
N GLY A 81 -5.95 14.74 -2.27
CA GLY A 81 -5.22 15.86 -1.69
C GLY A 81 -5.22 17.08 -2.60
N VAL A 82 -5.00 16.90 -3.90
CA VAL A 82 -5.10 17.99 -4.89
C VAL A 82 -6.53 18.56 -4.94
N LEU A 83 -7.56 17.71 -4.96
CA LEU A 83 -8.95 18.17 -4.95
C LEU A 83 -9.26 19.01 -3.71
N GLN A 84 -8.86 18.56 -2.52
CA GLN A 84 -9.08 19.30 -1.27
C GLN A 84 -8.33 20.64 -1.26
N ARG A 85 -7.09 20.68 -1.79
CA ARG A 85 -6.30 21.92 -1.86
C ARG A 85 -6.80 22.92 -2.91
N LYS A 86 -7.35 22.43 -4.03
CA LYS A 86 -7.68 23.27 -5.21
C LYS A 86 -9.17 23.51 -5.41
N SER A 87 -10.06 22.69 -4.85
CA SER A 87 -11.52 22.78 -5.01
C SER A 87 -12.21 22.83 -3.64
N LYS A 88 -12.38 24.04 -3.10
CA LYS A 88 -12.95 24.27 -1.75
C LYS A 88 -14.42 23.83 -1.62
N ASP A 89 -15.10 23.64 -2.74
CA ASP A 89 -16.49 23.21 -2.86
C ASP A 89 -16.63 21.69 -3.04
N THR A 90 -15.52 20.94 -3.07
CA THR A 90 -15.51 19.48 -3.21
C THR A 90 -15.20 18.81 -1.87
N LEU A 91 -16.06 17.90 -1.45
CA LEU A 91 -15.78 16.96 -0.36
C LEU A 91 -15.13 15.71 -0.93
N ALA A 92 -13.83 15.54 -0.71
CA ALA A 92 -13.08 14.36 -1.14
C ALA A 92 -12.79 13.46 0.05
N THR A 93 -13.20 12.19 -0.01
CA THR A 93 -13.12 11.24 1.10
C THR A 93 -12.40 9.95 0.67
N TYR A 94 -11.81 9.26 1.64
CA TYR A 94 -11.06 8.03 1.46
C TYR A 94 -11.44 7.00 2.52
N ILE A 95 -11.54 5.73 2.13
CA ILE A 95 -11.60 4.59 3.04
C ILE A 95 -10.94 3.37 2.40
N SER A 96 -10.18 2.62 3.20
CA SER A 96 -9.82 1.23 2.85
C SER A 96 -11.00 0.33 3.23
N LEU A 97 -11.45 -0.51 2.30
CA LEU A 97 -12.63 -1.35 2.46
C LEU A 97 -12.51 -2.21 3.74
N PRO A 98 -13.37 -1.98 4.76
CA PRO A 98 -13.30 -2.77 5.98
C PRO A 98 -13.69 -4.23 5.72
N PHE A 99 -13.15 -5.14 6.53
CA PHE A 99 -13.45 -6.57 6.44
C PHE A 99 -14.96 -6.83 6.51
N GLU A 100 -15.45 -7.77 5.69
CA GLU A 100 -16.87 -8.18 5.62
C GLU A 100 -17.89 -7.04 5.40
N THR A 101 -17.45 -5.88 4.93
CA THR A 101 -18.31 -4.70 4.77
C THR A 101 -18.70 -4.50 3.31
N ASP A 102 -19.95 -4.09 3.06
CA ASP A 102 -20.41 -3.74 1.72
C ASP A 102 -19.93 -2.34 1.28
N LEU A 103 -19.96 -2.06 -0.03
CA LEU A 103 -19.46 -0.79 -0.58
C LEU A 103 -20.29 0.43 -0.12
N ALA A 104 -21.60 0.27 0.14
CA ALA A 104 -22.44 1.36 0.61
C ALA A 104 -22.16 1.71 2.06
N THR A 105 -21.97 0.69 2.91
CA THR A 105 -21.50 0.90 4.28
C THR A 105 -20.12 1.55 4.30
N ALA A 106 -19.18 1.11 3.45
CA ALA A 106 -17.86 1.74 3.34
C ALA A 106 -17.95 3.22 2.92
N ALA A 107 -18.73 3.51 1.87
CA ALA A 107 -18.95 4.88 1.38
C ALA A 107 -19.62 5.76 2.45
N LEU A 108 -20.59 5.22 3.19
CA LEU A 108 -21.27 5.89 4.30
C LEU A 108 -20.28 6.26 5.40
N ILE A 109 -19.42 5.34 5.82
CA ILE A 109 -18.39 5.59 6.84
C ILE A 109 -17.42 6.66 6.35
N ALA A 110 -16.95 6.57 5.10
CA ALA A 110 -16.02 7.54 4.52
C ALA A 110 -16.61 8.95 4.54
N LEU A 111 -17.86 9.08 4.12
CA LEU A 111 -18.59 10.34 4.08
C LEU A 111 -18.83 10.90 5.49
N ALA A 112 -19.35 10.07 6.40
CA ALA A 112 -19.67 10.49 7.76
C ALA A 112 -18.44 10.96 8.55
N ARG A 113 -17.27 10.33 8.34
CA ARG A 113 -16.00 10.76 8.94
C ARG A 113 -15.58 12.15 8.50
N HIS A 114 -15.89 12.54 7.25
CA HIS A 114 -15.56 13.84 6.70
C HIS A 114 -16.67 14.89 6.93
N MET A 115 -17.71 14.56 7.71
CA MET A 115 -18.78 15.48 8.13
C MET A 115 -18.84 15.60 9.67
N PRO A 116 -17.75 16.04 10.34
CA PRO A 116 -17.66 16.05 11.82
C PRO A 116 -18.65 16.99 12.52
N LYS A 117 -19.24 17.95 11.78
CA LYS A 117 -20.23 18.91 12.29
C LYS A 117 -21.68 18.48 12.06
N ASP A 118 -21.91 17.41 11.30
CA ASP A 118 -23.24 16.90 11.04
C ASP A 118 -23.64 15.89 12.14
N GLU A 119 -24.62 16.24 12.96
CA GLU A 119 -25.03 15.43 14.11
C GLU A 119 -25.51 14.03 13.69
N TRP A 120 -26.18 13.93 12.55
CA TRP A 120 -26.70 12.66 12.07
C TRP A 120 -25.57 11.75 11.56
N ALA A 121 -24.58 12.31 10.85
CA ALA A 121 -23.36 11.62 10.47
C ALA A 121 -22.62 11.05 11.69
N GLN A 122 -22.52 11.84 12.77
CA GLN A 122 -21.86 11.38 14.01
C GLN A 122 -22.67 10.31 14.75
N GLN A 123 -24.00 10.42 14.77
CA GLN A 123 -24.88 9.38 15.31
C GLN A 123 -24.75 8.07 14.54
N LEU A 124 -24.67 8.12 13.21
CA LEU A 124 -24.46 6.95 12.36
C LEU A 124 -23.15 6.22 12.69
N LEU A 125 -22.04 6.95 12.80
CA LEU A 125 -20.75 6.36 13.20
C LEU A 125 -20.85 5.69 14.56
N ASN A 126 -21.44 6.36 15.56
CA ASN A 126 -21.61 5.80 16.89
C ASN A 126 -22.47 4.52 16.89
N ASN A 127 -23.57 4.49 16.13
CA ASN A 127 -24.44 3.33 16.00
C ASN A 127 -23.74 2.15 15.31
N MET A 128 -22.82 2.45 14.39
CA MET A 128 -21.96 1.45 13.74
C MET A 128 -20.83 0.92 14.66
N GLY A 129 -20.72 1.43 15.88
CA GLY A 129 -19.64 1.11 16.81
C GLY A 129 -18.30 1.78 16.46
N LEU A 130 -18.33 2.79 15.60
CA LEU A 130 -17.16 3.53 15.12
C LEU A 130 -17.04 4.84 15.91
N MET A 131 -15.84 5.12 16.43
CA MET A 131 -15.57 6.36 17.14
C MET A 131 -15.40 7.53 16.14
N SER A 132 -16.04 8.66 16.42
CA SER A 132 -15.80 9.91 15.69
C SER A 132 -14.40 10.50 15.96
N GLU A 133 -13.85 11.27 15.01
CA GLU A 133 -12.56 11.95 15.18
C GLU A 133 -12.54 12.92 16.37
N SER A 134 -13.69 13.56 16.67
CA SER A 134 -13.82 14.46 17.82
C SER A 134 -13.65 13.71 19.15
N THR A 135 -14.09 12.45 19.23
CA THR A 135 -13.95 11.58 20.40
C THR A 135 -12.55 10.95 20.48
N ARG A 136 -11.91 10.68 19.33
CA ARG A 136 -10.50 10.26 19.27
C ARG A 136 -9.57 11.31 19.88
N LYS A 137 -9.73 12.60 19.52
CA LYS A 137 -8.88 13.70 20.03
C LYS A 137 -9.01 13.92 21.54
N THR A 138 -10.19 13.71 22.12
CA THR A 138 -10.41 13.83 23.58
C THR A 138 -9.85 12.63 24.36
N LYS A 139 -9.96 11.41 23.83
CA LYS A 139 -9.34 10.23 24.46
C LYS A 139 -7.81 10.26 24.40
N THR A 140 -7.20 10.67 23.28
CA THR A 140 -5.73 10.86 23.21
C THR A 140 -5.22 11.90 24.21
N LYS A 141 -6.05 12.87 24.63
CA LYS A 141 -5.69 13.84 25.67
C LYS A 141 -5.75 13.28 27.10
N PHE A 142 -6.58 12.25 27.33
CA PHE A 142 -6.72 11.59 28.63
C PHE A 142 -5.78 10.38 28.80
N GLU A 143 -5.42 9.71 27.71
CA GLU A 143 -4.45 8.61 27.66
C GLU A 143 -3.00 9.09 27.40
N GLY A 144 -2.81 10.37 27.05
CA GLY A 144 -1.53 11.03 26.77
C GLY A 144 -0.58 11.21 27.96
N LYS A 145 -0.72 10.42 29.03
CA LYS A 145 0.29 10.31 30.11
C LYS A 145 1.04 8.99 30.13
N PHE A 146 0.68 7.98 29.32
CA PHE A 146 1.34 6.67 29.36
C PHE A 146 1.42 5.90 28.01
N ALA A 147 1.42 6.56 26.85
CA ALA A 147 1.58 5.88 25.57
C ALA A 147 2.52 6.62 24.62
N GLY A 148 3.82 6.57 24.94
CA GLY A 148 4.88 6.84 23.97
C GLY A 148 5.34 5.52 23.36
N PHE A 149 4.80 5.16 22.20
CA PHE A 149 5.47 4.37 21.17
C PHE A 149 4.59 4.37 19.92
N GLY A 150 5.16 4.78 18.79
CA GLY A 150 4.50 4.88 17.50
C GLY A 150 4.14 3.52 16.91
N GLY A 151 3.07 2.92 17.42
CA GLY A 151 2.35 1.86 16.73
C GLY A 151 1.20 2.48 15.94
N SER A 152 1.25 2.40 14.61
CA SER A 152 0.01 2.43 13.83
C SER A 152 -0.85 1.31 14.37
N ILE A 153 -1.89 1.66 15.12
CA ILE A 153 -2.90 0.71 15.57
C ILE A 153 -3.59 0.22 14.29
N GLU A 154 -3.09 -0.87 13.70
CA GLU A 154 -3.94 -1.84 13.04
C GLU A 154 -4.88 -2.33 14.12
N ALA A 155 -5.98 -1.59 14.29
CA ALA A 155 -7.03 -1.98 15.20
C ALA A 155 -7.55 -3.31 14.67
N GLU A 156 -7.43 -4.36 15.47
CA GLU A 156 -8.15 -5.61 15.26
C GLU A 156 -9.56 -5.26 14.76
N ALA A 157 -9.84 -5.66 13.51
CA ALA A 157 -11.01 -5.21 12.78
C ALA A 157 -12.27 -5.76 13.46
N LYS A 158 -12.82 -4.99 14.41
CA LYS A 158 -14.13 -5.30 14.96
C LYS A 158 -15.16 -5.22 13.83
N PRO A 159 -16.09 -6.19 13.73
CA PRO A 159 -17.13 -6.16 12.72
C PRO A 159 -17.93 -4.86 12.85
N VAL A 160 -18.11 -4.17 11.73
CA VAL A 160 -18.90 -2.94 11.69
C VAL A 160 -20.38 -3.30 11.75
N ASN A 161 -21.12 -2.68 12.65
CA ASN A 161 -22.57 -2.86 12.73
C ASN A 161 -23.26 -2.08 11.61
N ALA A 162 -23.31 -2.67 10.41
CA ALA A 162 -23.89 -2.04 9.23
C ALA A 162 -25.37 -1.63 9.45
N PRO A 163 -25.83 -0.50 8.90
CA PRO A 163 -27.24 -0.14 8.92
C PRO A 163 -28.12 -1.21 8.26
N LYS A 164 -29.40 -1.25 8.62
CA LYS A 164 -30.37 -2.19 8.01
C LYS A 164 -30.55 -1.95 6.50
N PHE A 165 -30.38 -0.71 6.04
CA PHE A 165 -30.50 -0.32 4.63
C PHE A 165 -29.33 0.60 4.20
N PRO A 166 -28.11 0.07 4.03
CA PRO A 166 -26.90 0.86 3.82
C PRO A 166 -26.99 1.83 2.62
N THR A 167 -27.53 1.38 1.49
CA THR A 167 -27.66 2.21 0.28
C THR A 167 -28.57 3.42 0.48
N LEU A 168 -29.72 3.25 1.14
CA LEU A 168 -30.63 4.35 1.42
C LEU A 168 -30.01 5.33 2.44
N THR A 169 -29.41 4.80 3.51
CA THR A 169 -28.72 5.63 4.50
C THR A 169 -27.55 6.40 3.90
N PHE A 170 -26.82 5.80 2.95
CA PHE A 170 -25.78 6.49 2.20
C PHE A 170 -26.35 7.62 1.33
N GLN A 171 -27.43 7.36 0.60
CA GLN A 171 -28.10 8.38 -0.23
C GLN A 171 -28.55 9.58 0.60
N ASP A 172 -29.23 9.33 1.72
CA ASP A 172 -29.67 10.38 2.66
C ASP A 172 -28.49 11.22 3.17
N LEU A 173 -27.33 10.59 3.45
CA LEU A 173 -26.13 11.32 3.90
C LEU A 173 -25.46 12.10 2.77
N LEU A 174 -25.46 11.53 1.56
CA LEU A 174 -24.95 12.16 0.36
C LEU A 174 -25.74 13.42 0.03
N GLU A 175 -27.07 13.40 0.12
CA GLU A 175 -27.92 14.57 -0.08
C GLU A 175 -27.54 15.70 0.88
N ARG A 176 -27.37 15.41 2.17
CA ARG A 176 -26.93 16.38 3.19
C ARG A 176 -25.53 16.93 2.91
N ALA A 177 -24.63 16.10 2.39
CA ALA A 177 -23.31 16.57 1.96
C ALA A 177 -23.45 17.55 0.78
N LEU A 178 -24.29 17.22 -0.20
CA LEU A 178 -24.50 18.03 -1.40
C LEU A 178 -25.21 19.36 -1.14
N GLU A 179 -25.86 19.54 0.02
CA GLU A 179 -26.34 20.86 0.48
C GLU A 179 -25.17 21.83 0.77
N ASN A 180 -24.01 21.31 1.16
CA ASN A 180 -22.85 22.09 1.59
C ASN A 180 -21.69 22.06 0.58
N TYR A 181 -21.67 21.06 -0.31
CA TYR A 181 -20.60 20.83 -1.27
C TYR A 181 -21.18 20.67 -2.69
N SER A 182 -20.57 21.30 -3.69
CA SER A 182 -21.01 21.13 -5.08
C SER A 182 -20.71 19.73 -5.62
N ARG A 183 -19.79 19.02 -4.97
CA ARG A 183 -19.25 17.72 -5.39
C ARG A 183 -18.84 16.89 -4.20
N VAL A 184 -19.13 15.59 -4.26
CA VAL A 184 -18.65 14.58 -3.32
C VAL A 184 -17.88 13.51 -4.08
N VAL A 185 -16.60 13.32 -3.77
CA VAL A 185 -15.73 12.29 -4.34
C VAL A 185 -15.40 11.29 -3.25
N ILE A 186 -15.67 10.01 -3.49
CA ILE A 186 -15.45 8.93 -2.52
C ILE A 186 -14.49 7.92 -3.12
N ALA A 187 -13.32 7.78 -2.51
CA ALA A 187 -12.40 6.71 -2.83
C ALA A 187 -12.57 5.52 -1.87
N ILE A 188 -12.74 4.32 -2.44
CA ILE A 188 -12.76 3.06 -1.70
C ILE A 188 -11.58 2.22 -2.20
N ASP A 189 -10.61 2.01 -1.33
CA ASP A 189 -9.39 1.26 -1.62
C ASP A 189 -9.49 -0.19 -1.12
N ASP A 190 -8.49 -1.01 -1.44
CA ASP A 190 -8.32 -2.39 -1.01
C ASP A 190 -9.46 -3.36 -1.40
N LEU A 191 -10.20 -3.09 -2.49
CA LEU A 191 -11.11 -4.11 -3.03
C LEU A 191 -10.33 -5.36 -3.45
N ASP A 192 -9.08 -5.21 -3.88
CA ASP A 192 -8.19 -6.32 -4.26
C ASP A 192 -7.70 -7.18 -3.09
N LYS A 193 -7.92 -6.76 -1.84
CA LYS A 193 -7.66 -7.60 -0.67
C LYS A 193 -8.81 -8.58 -0.37
N GLN A 194 -9.95 -8.42 -1.03
CA GLN A 194 -11.10 -9.30 -0.87
C GLN A 194 -11.04 -10.47 -1.86
N ASP A 195 -11.73 -11.56 -1.52
CA ASP A 195 -11.92 -12.67 -2.45
C ASP A 195 -12.59 -12.18 -3.75
N PRO A 196 -12.10 -12.60 -4.94
CA PRO A 196 -12.68 -12.20 -6.20
C PRO A 196 -14.21 -12.39 -6.28
N ALA A 197 -14.74 -13.56 -5.91
CA ALA A 197 -16.19 -13.79 -5.99
C ALA A 197 -16.95 -12.81 -5.09
N LYS A 198 -16.39 -12.47 -3.92
CA LYS A 198 -16.94 -11.43 -3.05
C LYS A 198 -16.91 -10.04 -3.70
N VAL A 199 -15.82 -9.64 -4.35
CA VAL A 199 -15.73 -8.35 -5.06
C VAL A 199 -16.79 -8.22 -6.15
N ARG A 200 -17.04 -9.30 -6.91
CA ARG A 200 -18.12 -9.35 -7.93
C ARG A 200 -19.48 -9.07 -7.30
N GLN A 201 -19.79 -9.74 -6.20
CA GLN A 201 -21.03 -9.55 -5.46
C GLN A 201 -21.16 -8.11 -4.94
N LEU A 202 -20.08 -7.58 -4.35
CA LEU A 202 -20.04 -6.22 -3.84
C LEU A 202 -20.35 -5.16 -4.91
N LEU A 203 -19.77 -5.30 -6.10
CA LEU A 203 -19.99 -4.37 -7.21
C LEU A 203 -21.39 -4.50 -7.81
N HIS A 204 -21.88 -5.73 -7.96
CA HIS A 204 -23.24 -6.01 -8.41
C HIS A 204 -24.28 -5.35 -7.49
N ASP A 205 -24.13 -5.52 -6.17
CA ASP A 205 -25.05 -4.97 -5.18
C ASP A 205 -24.98 -3.45 -5.09
N ALA A 206 -23.82 -2.87 -5.42
CA ALA A 206 -23.57 -1.43 -5.38
C ALA A 206 -23.89 -0.69 -6.68
N GLN A 207 -24.34 -1.37 -7.76
CA GLN A 207 -24.54 -0.72 -9.06
C GLN A 207 -25.46 0.51 -9.01
N GLY A 208 -26.53 0.44 -8.21
CA GLY A 208 -27.44 1.58 -8.01
C GLY A 208 -26.76 2.76 -7.32
N MET A 209 -25.97 2.49 -6.28
CA MET A 209 -25.20 3.50 -5.56
C MET A 209 -24.13 4.14 -6.45
N LEU A 210 -23.38 3.33 -7.19
CA LEU A 210 -22.29 3.80 -8.05
C LEU A 210 -22.79 4.71 -9.16
N LYS A 211 -24.03 4.53 -9.64
CA LYS A 211 -24.71 5.40 -10.62
C LYS A 211 -25.36 6.65 -10.00
N GLY A 212 -25.25 6.84 -8.69
CA GLY A 212 -25.85 7.97 -7.96
C GLY A 212 -25.09 9.28 -8.12
N ASP A 213 -25.30 10.20 -7.18
CA ASP A 213 -24.84 11.59 -7.27
C ASP A 213 -23.39 11.85 -6.81
N ALA A 214 -22.67 10.80 -6.39
CA ALA A 214 -21.27 10.88 -6.00
C ALA A 214 -20.33 10.44 -7.11
N TRP A 215 -19.10 10.95 -7.08
CA TRP A 215 -18.00 10.44 -7.89
C TRP A 215 -17.30 9.33 -7.10
N PHE A 216 -16.96 8.24 -7.76
CA PHE A 216 -16.33 7.08 -7.13
C PHE A 216 -14.96 6.80 -7.73
N ILE A 217 -13.99 6.52 -6.87
CA ILE A 217 -12.69 5.97 -7.26
C ILE A 217 -12.52 4.65 -6.50
N LEU A 218 -12.49 3.54 -7.22
CA LEU A 218 -12.30 2.20 -6.65
C LEU A 218 -10.92 1.67 -7.03
N THR A 219 -10.27 0.89 -6.18
CA THR A 219 -9.08 0.14 -6.57
C THR A 219 -9.37 -1.30 -6.97
N GLY A 220 -8.43 -1.94 -7.65
CA GLY A 220 -8.52 -3.36 -8.00
C GLY A 220 -7.18 -3.98 -8.43
N HIS A 221 -7.18 -5.31 -8.60
CA HIS A 221 -6.03 -6.08 -9.06
C HIS A 221 -6.15 -6.43 -10.54
N PRO A 222 -5.10 -6.34 -11.37
CA PRO A 222 -5.18 -6.55 -12.83
C PRO A 222 -5.61 -7.97 -13.22
N SER A 223 -5.34 -8.99 -12.39
CA SER A 223 -5.71 -10.37 -12.68
C SER A 223 -7.12 -10.72 -12.21
N GLY A 224 -7.75 -11.69 -12.89
CA GLY A 224 -9.09 -12.17 -12.58
C GLY A 224 -10.17 -11.10 -12.74
N LEU A 225 -10.68 -10.59 -11.61
CA LEU A 225 -11.94 -9.89 -11.54
C LEU A 225 -11.96 -8.51 -12.18
N THR A 226 -10.89 -7.72 -12.05
CA THR A 226 -10.85 -6.38 -12.67
C THR A 226 -10.97 -6.52 -14.17
N ARG A 227 -10.30 -7.49 -14.77
CA ARG A 227 -10.43 -7.75 -16.20
C ARG A 227 -11.82 -8.27 -16.57
N ASP A 228 -12.39 -9.17 -15.78
CA ASP A 228 -13.77 -9.61 -15.99
C ASP A 228 -14.77 -8.46 -15.84
N LEU A 229 -14.61 -7.54 -14.89
CA LEU A 229 -15.44 -6.34 -14.76
C LEU A 229 -15.27 -5.40 -15.96
N LEU A 230 -14.03 -5.26 -16.46
CA LEU A 230 -13.71 -4.49 -17.67
C LEU A 230 -14.32 -5.11 -18.93
N ILE A 231 -14.46 -6.44 -18.97
CA ILE A 231 -14.97 -7.19 -20.14
C ILE A 231 -16.49 -7.45 -20.06
N SER A 232 -17.01 -7.82 -18.89
CA SER A 232 -18.39 -8.30 -18.64
C SER A 232 -19.35 -7.23 -18.12
N GLU A 233 -18.86 -6.23 -17.36
CA GLU A 233 -19.66 -5.09 -16.89
C GLU A 233 -19.35 -3.82 -17.69
N ARG A 234 -19.44 -3.94 -19.03
CA ARG A 234 -19.28 -2.80 -19.95
C ARG A 234 -20.22 -1.66 -19.52
N GLY A 235 -19.64 -0.59 -18.95
CA GLY A 235 -20.36 0.61 -18.52
C GLY A 235 -20.51 0.82 -17.02
N LEU A 236 -19.97 -0.06 -16.16
CA LEU A 236 -19.88 0.22 -14.72
C LEU A 236 -18.87 1.34 -14.43
N PHE A 237 -17.73 1.35 -15.13
CA PHE A 237 -16.70 2.38 -14.97
C PHE A 237 -16.65 3.27 -16.20
N ASP A 238 -16.52 4.57 -15.95
CA ASP A 238 -16.32 5.59 -16.98
C ASP A 238 -14.84 5.69 -17.39
N LEU A 239 -13.94 5.25 -16.49
CA LEU A 239 -12.51 5.14 -16.73
C LEU A 239 -11.95 3.94 -15.97
N ALA A 240 -11.15 3.15 -16.66
CA ALA A 240 -10.28 2.15 -16.06
C ALA A 240 -8.83 2.55 -16.30
N LEU A 241 -8.10 2.78 -15.22
CA LEU A 241 -6.75 3.31 -15.25
C LEU A 241 -5.78 2.31 -14.64
N GLU A 242 -4.85 1.84 -15.46
CA GLU A 242 -3.79 0.96 -15.02
C GLU A 242 -2.63 1.76 -14.41
N ILE A 243 -2.16 1.32 -13.25
CA ILE A 243 -0.93 1.77 -12.63
C ILE A 243 0.12 0.67 -12.81
N THR A 244 1.12 0.94 -13.64
CA THR A 244 2.21 0.01 -14.00
C THR A 244 3.45 0.23 -13.12
N ALA A 245 4.54 -0.52 -13.28
CA ALA A 245 5.80 -0.22 -12.58
C ALA A 245 6.38 1.15 -12.98
N LEU A 246 7.07 1.81 -12.04
CA LEU A 246 7.83 3.02 -12.33
C LEU A 246 9.06 2.69 -13.17
N ASP A 247 9.44 3.61 -14.07
CA ASP A 247 10.74 3.49 -14.74
C ASP A 247 11.90 3.83 -13.79
N GLN A 248 13.13 3.52 -14.21
CA GLN A 248 14.33 3.70 -13.40
C GLN A 248 14.58 5.17 -13.02
N ALA A 249 14.36 6.11 -13.95
CA ALA A 249 14.57 7.52 -13.70
C ALA A 249 13.58 8.06 -12.64
N THR A 250 12.32 7.67 -12.75
CA THR A 250 11.27 8.04 -11.80
C THR A 250 11.51 7.40 -10.44
N THR A 251 11.95 6.14 -10.39
CA THR A 251 12.32 5.44 -9.15
C THR A 251 13.50 6.13 -8.46
N TYR A 252 14.50 6.59 -9.23
CA TYR A 252 15.64 7.34 -8.71
C TYR A 252 15.24 8.71 -8.17
N GLN A 253 14.34 9.42 -8.87
CA GLN A 253 13.79 10.67 -8.36
C GLN A 253 13.01 10.46 -7.07
N MET A 254 12.30 9.34 -6.94
CA MET A 254 11.57 8.97 -5.72
C MET A 254 12.54 8.79 -4.53
N LEU A 255 13.71 8.19 -4.76
CA LEU A 255 14.78 8.09 -3.74
C LEU A 255 15.23 9.47 -3.24
N ILE A 256 15.54 10.38 -4.17
CA ILE A 256 15.96 11.74 -3.83
C ILE A 256 14.85 12.44 -3.03
N ASN A 257 13.60 12.29 -3.43
CA ASN A 257 12.47 12.91 -2.74
C ASN A 257 12.29 12.36 -1.32
N TYR A 258 12.39 11.05 -1.14
CA TYR A 258 12.34 10.41 0.18
C TYR A 258 13.44 10.94 1.09
N LEU A 259 14.69 10.89 0.64
CA LEU A 259 15.83 11.37 1.44
C LEU A 259 15.67 12.87 1.77
N ALA A 260 15.29 13.69 0.77
CA ALA A 260 15.03 15.11 0.95
C ALA A 260 13.96 15.40 2.02
N SER A 261 12.91 14.57 2.10
CA SER A 261 11.82 14.76 3.07
C SER A 261 12.25 14.57 4.52
N ALA A 262 13.31 13.79 4.78
CA ALA A 262 13.84 13.51 6.11
C ALA A 262 15.12 14.28 6.45
N ARG A 263 15.60 15.17 5.57
CA ARG A 263 16.85 15.90 5.81
C ARG A 263 16.78 16.83 7.03
N ILE A 264 17.88 16.90 7.79
CA ILE A 264 18.07 17.94 8.83
C ILE A 264 18.39 19.27 8.16
N ARG A 265 19.28 19.25 7.17
CA ARG A 265 19.72 20.41 6.38
C ARG A 265 19.44 20.16 4.91
N GLU A 266 18.91 21.15 4.21
CA GLU A 266 18.65 21.06 2.78
C GLU A 266 19.92 20.67 2.00
N THR A 267 19.74 19.79 1.03
CA THR A 267 20.80 19.27 0.14
C THR A 267 20.38 19.47 -1.31
N SER A 268 21.34 19.29 -2.23
CA SER A 268 21.03 19.32 -3.67
C SER A 268 19.99 18.26 -4.01
N LYS A 269 19.08 18.59 -4.95
CA LYS A 269 18.15 17.63 -5.56
C LYS A 269 18.60 17.19 -6.96
N ASP A 270 19.82 17.57 -7.35
CA ASP A 270 20.43 17.16 -8.62
C ASP A 270 20.81 15.67 -8.56
N GLU A 271 20.30 14.89 -9.52
CA GLU A 271 20.52 13.44 -9.64
C GLU A 271 21.99 13.05 -9.82
N THR A 272 22.85 13.99 -10.23
CA THR A 272 24.29 13.75 -10.42
C THR A 272 25.10 14.09 -9.17
N ASN A 273 24.50 14.76 -8.18
CA ASN A 273 25.18 15.15 -6.96
C ASN A 273 25.12 14.01 -5.93
N PRO A 274 26.27 13.49 -5.44
CA PRO A 274 26.29 12.45 -4.40
C PRO A 274 25.51 12.82 -3.12
N ASP A 275 25.47 14.10 -2.74
CA ASP A 275 24.75 14.57 -1.54
C ASP A 275 23.23 14.38 -1.66
N ALA A 276 22.70 14.30 -2.89
CA ALA A 276 21.27 14.09 -3.12
C ALA A 276 20.82 12.69 -2.67
N VAL A 277 21.74 11.72 -2.65
CA VAL A 277 21.45 10.32 -2.33
C VAL A 277 22.18 9.80 -1.09
N HIS A 278 23.06 10.58 -0.46
CA HIS A 278 23.70 10.23 0.82
C HIS A 278 22.66 9.73 1.85
N PRO A 279 22.84 8.57 2.52
CA PRO A 279 24.08 7.77 2.66
C PRO A 279 24.34 6.74 1.57
N PHE A 280 23.53 6.68 0.52
CA PHE A 280 23.86 5.85 -0.63
C PHE A 280 24.96 6.50 -1.46
N THR A 281 25.81 5.68 -2.06
CA THR A 281 26.60 6.12 -3.22
C THR A 281 25.67 6.25 -4.43
N LEU A 282 26.09 6.96 -5.47
CA LEU A 282 25.33 7.02 -6.73
C LEU A 282 25.10 5.62 -7.33
N GLU A 283 26.06 4.71 -7.16
CA GLU A 283 25.97 3.33 -7.62
C GLU A 283 24.93 2.53 -6.81
N THR A 284 25.04 2.52 -5.48
CA THR A 284 24.11 1.76 -4.63
C THR A 284 22.70 2.32 -4.66
N ALA A 285 22.55 3.64 -4.85
CA ALA A 285 21.27 4.28 -5.13
C ALA A 285 20.60 3.74 -6.40
N ARG A 286 21.38 3.56 -7.48
CA ARG A 286 20.88 2.95 -8.73
C ARG A 286 20.58 1.46 -8.54
N ASN A 287 21.42 0.75 -7.81
CA ASN A 287 21.20 -0.68 -7.52
C ASN A 287 19.92 -0.87 -6.71
N LEU A 288 19.63 -0.03 -5.72
CA LEU A 288 18.36 -0.03 -4.98
C LEU A 288 17.17 0.14 -5.94
N CYS A 289 17.23 1.12 -6.84
CA CYS A 289 16.17 1.36 -7.82
C CYS A 289 15.99 0.14 -8.76
N ALA A 290 17.07 -0.48 -9.21
CA ALA A 290 17.05 -1.67 -10.04
C ALA A 290 16.39 -2.87 -9.33
N HIS A 291 16.78 -3.15 -8.08
CA HIS A 291 16.24 -4.26 -7.29
C HIS A 291 14.76 -4.10 -6.97
N SER A 292 14.28 -2.86 -6.82
CA SER A 292 12.86 -2.59 -6.58
C SER A 292 11.94 -2.92 -7.76
N GLN A 293 12.50 -3.08 -8.97
CA GLN A 293 11.75 -3.27 -10.21
C GLN A 293 10.66 -2.20 -10.46
N GLY A 294 10.85 -0.99 -9.92
CA GLY A 294 9.88 0.10 -10.04
C GLY A 294 8.61 -0.11 -9.22
N ILE A 295 8.60 -1.03 -8.24
CA ILE A 295 7.49 -1.26 -7.32
C ILE A 295 7.75 -0.48 -6.01
N PRO A 296 6.98 0.59 -5.71
CA PRO A 296 7.21 1.45 -4.55
C PRO A 296 7.28 0.72 -3.20
N ARG A 297 6.41 -0.29 -2.97
CA ARG A 297 6.47 -1.08 -1.72
C ARG A 297 7.83 -1.76 -1.54
N TRP A 298 8.34 -2.40 -2.59
CA TRP A 298 9.64 -3.08 -2.53
C TRP A 298 10.77 -2.08 -2.39
N PHE A 299 10.73 -0.98 -3.14
CA PHE A 299 11.67 0.12 -3.00
C PHE A 299 11.79 0.61 -1.55
N ASN A 300 10.65 0.89 -0.92
CA ASN A 300 10.61 1.41 0.46
C ASN A 300 11.12 0.37 1.46
N ARG A 301 10.74 -0.90 1.28
CA ARG A 301 11.21 -2.00 2.14
C ARG A 301 12.72 -2.19 2.07
N ILE A 302 13.28 -2.24 0.86
CA ILE A 302 14.74 -2.34 0.65
C ILE A 302 15.43 -1.15 1.29
N GLY A 303 14.95 0.07 1.00
CA GLY A 303 15.53 1.30 1.54
C GLY A 303 15.56 1.31 3.07
N SER A 304 14.46 0.95 3.71
CA SER A 304 14.37 0.86 5.18
C SER A 304 15.37 -0.13 5.76
N TYR A 305 15.37 -1.38 5.28
CA TYR A 305 16.22 -2.42 5.86
C TYR A 305 17.70 -2.25 5.53
N VAL A 306 18.03 -1.70 4.35
CA VAL A 306 19.42 -1.35 4.02
C VAL A 306 19.92 -0.24 4.94
N LEU A 307 19.11 0.79 5.23
CA LEU A 307 19.49 1.84 6.18
C LEU A 307 19.65 1.29 7.60
N LEU A 308 18.72 0.43 8.05
CA LEU A 308 18.83 -0.22 9.36
C LEU A 308 20.11 -1.04 9.46
N LYS A 309 20.40 -1.88 8.46
CA LYS A 309 21.60 -2.71 8.46
C LYS A 309 22.88 -1.87 8.40
N ALA A 310 22.87 -0.78 7.63
CA ALA A 310 24.00 0.14 7.57
C ALA A 310 24.22 0.87 8.91
N ALA A 311 23.15 1.17 9.66
CA ALA A 311 23.24 1.71 11.00
C ALA A 311 23.78 0.71 12.02
N ASP A 312 23.34 -0.55 11.96
CA ASP A 312 23.88 -1.63 12.79
C ASP A 312 25.39 -1.85 12.53
N LEU A 313 25.83 -1.65 11.29
CA LEU A 313 27.24 -1.73 10.88
C LEU A 313 28.03 -0.44 11.12
N GLN A 314 27.38 0.63 11.59
CA GLN A 314 27.94 1.97 11.73
C GLN A 314 28.64 2.49 10.45
N ALA A 315 28.09 2.16 9.29
CA ALA A 315 28.67 2.51 8.00
C ALA A 315 28.40 3.98 7.63
N GLU A 316 29.44 4.80 7.50
CA GLU A 316 29.28 6.21 7.06
C GLU A 316 28.62 6.34 5.68
N THR A 317 28.85 5.37 4.79
CA THR A 317 28.30 5.32 3.43
C THR A 317 27.91 3.90 3.07
N ILE A 318 26.82 3.75 2.33
CA ILE A 318 26.32 2.47 1.82
C ILE A 318 27.07 2.13 0.53
N THR A 319 28.22 1.47 0.67
CA THR A 319 29.00 0.89 -0.43
C THR A 319 28.31 -0.36 -0.98
N PRO A 320 28.75 -0.91 -2.14
CA PRO A 320 28.19 -2.16 -2.68
C PRO A 320 28.17 -3.31 -1.67
N GLU A 321 29.20 -3.44 -0.82
CA GLU A 321 29.30 -4.48 0.20
C GLU A 321 28.26 -4.30 1.32
N VAL A 322 28.09 -3.07 1.81
CA VAL A 322 27.07 -2.73 2.82
C VAL A 322 25.66 -2.94 2.23
N PHE A 323 25.47 -2.53 0.97
CA PHE A 323 24.21 -2.73 0.26
C PHE A 323 23.86 -4.22 0.14
N GLN A 324 24.83 -5.07 -0.21
CA GLN A 324 24.65 -6.52 -0.31
C GLN A 324 24.25 -7.15 1.04
N GLN A 325 24.92 -6.77 2.14
CA GLN A 325 24.53 -7.21 3.49
C GLN A 325 23.11 -6.73 3.86
N GLY A 326 22.73 -5.54 3.40
CA GLY A 326 21.37 -5.03 3.55
C GLY A 326 20.34 -5.86 2.78
N LEU A 327 20.65 -6.31 1.55
CA LEU A 327 19.78 -7.21 0.79
C LEU A 327 19.63 -8.59 1.44
N GLU A 328 20.71 -9.14 1.99
CA GLU A 328 20.67 -10.39 2.75
C GLU A 328 19.79 -10.25 3.99
N TYR A 329 19.90 -9.11 4.69
CA TYR A 329 19.05 -8.80 5.83
C TYR A 329 17.57 -8.68 5.44
N VAL A 330 17.25 -8.03 4.31
CA VAL A 330 15.88 -7.99 3.75
C VAL A 330 15.36 -9.41 3.50
N SER A 331 16.15 -10.25 2.83
CA SER A 331 15.77 -11.63 2.51
C SER A 331 15.48 -12.46 3.76
N GLN A 332 16.34 -12.35 4.79
CA GLN A 332 16.15 -13.02 6.08
C GLN A 332 14.89 -12.54 6.80
N LYS A 333 14.62 -11.24 6.81
CA LYS A 333 13.40 -10.69 7.43
C LYS A 333 12.13 -11.08 6.70
N LEU A 334 12.18 -11.13 5.37
CA LEU A 334 11.05 -11.63 4.58
C LEU A 334 10.78 -13.11 4.85
N ARG A 335 11.82 -13.96 4.92
CA ARG A 335 11.69 -15.38 5.23
C ARG A 335 11.42 -15.69 6.71
N GLY A 336 11.46 -14.70 7.60
CA GLY A 336 11.37 -14.91 9.05
C GLY A 336 9.96 -14.74 9.63
N GLN A 337 8.90 -14.86 8.83
CA GLN A 337 7.53 -14.60 9.28
C GLN A 337 7.05 -15.71 10.22
N SER A 338 6.62 -15.34 11.42
CA SER A 338 6.16 -16.26 12.46
C SER A 338 4.88 -17.01 12.11
N GLU A 339 4.07 -16.43 11.21
CA GLU A 339 2.78 -16.93 10.78
C GLU A 339 2.90 -17.96 9.65
N LEU A 340 4.10 -18.14 9.07
CA LEU A 340 4.34 -19.11 8.01
C LEU A 340 4.73 -20.46 8.59
N THR A 341 4.06 -21.49 8.08
CA THR A 341 4.28 -22.89 8.42
C THR A 341 5.39 -23.48 7.55
N PRO A 342 5.97 -24.64 7.93
CA PRO A 342 6.90 -25.36 7.06
C PRO A 342 6.31 -25.67 5.67
N GLU A 343 5.00 -25.89 5.59
CA GLU A 343 4.30 -26.13 4.32
C GLU A 343 4.29 -24.89 3.42
N ASP A 344 4.11 -23.70 4.01
CA ASP A 344 4.18 -22.43 3.28
C ASP A 344 5.58 -22.23 2.66
N TYR A 345 6.64 -22.56 3.42
CA TYR A 345 8.01 -22.49 2.92
C TYR A 345 8.31 -23.50 1.82
N TYR A 346 7.76 -24.72 1.88
CA TYR A 346 7.91 -25.68 0.77
C TYR A 346 7.28 -25.17 -0.54
N VAL A 347 6.13 -24.50 -0.44
CA VAL A 347 5.51 -23.88 -1.62
C VAL A 347 6.37 -22.71 -2.13
N LEU A 348 6.90 -21.89 -1.22
CA LEU A 348 7.81 -20.80 -1.60
C LEU A 348 9.06 -21.33 -2.32
N ASP A 349 9.71 -22.36 -1.78
CA ASP A 349 10.90 -22.97 -2.37
C ASP A 349 10.59 -23.50 -3.78
N LEU A 350 9.42 -24.13 -3.96
CA LEU A 350 8.99 -24.59 -5.28
C LEU A 350 8.82 -23.42 -6.28
N VAL A 351 8.25 -22.30 -5.83
CA VAL A 351 8.12 -21.09 -6.67
C VAL A 351 9.50 -20.54 -7.04
N LEU A 352 10.45 -20.51 -6.11
CA LEU A 352 11.81 -20.04 -6.34
C LEU A 352 12.59 -20.98 -7.27
N GLU A 353 12.48 -22.30 -7.07
CA GLU A 353 13.12 -23.35 -7.89
C GLU A 353 12.65 -23.27 -9.35
N LYS A 354 11.35 -23.07 -9.60
CA LYS A 354 10.80 -22.97 -10.97
C LYS A 354 10.89 -21.58 -11.58
N GLY A 355 11.14 -20.54 -10.77
CA GLY A 355 11.09 -19.13 -11.16
C GLY A 355 9.66 -18.61 -11.39
N VAL A 356 8.81 -19.38 -12.09
CA VAL A 356 7.37 -19.14 -12.22
C VAL A 356 6.65 -20.46 -11.96
N LEU A 357 5.67 -20.47 -11.06
CA LEU A 357 4.80 -21.61 -10.76
C LEU A 357 3.40 -21.38 -11.33
N SER A 358 2.84 -22.38 -11.99
CA SER A 358 1.48 -22.38 -12.54
C SER A 358 0.89 -23.79 -12.58
N ASP A 359 -0.41 -23.89 -12.83
CA ASP A 359 -1.10 -25.15 -13.09
C ASP A 359 -0.60 -25.87 -14.35
N GLU A 360 -0.01 -25.15 -15.31
CA GLU A 360 0.56 -25.72 -16.52
C GLU A 360 1.95 -26.34 -16.33
N ASN A 361 2.73 -25.85 -15.34
CA ASN A 361 4.13 -26.25 -15.16
C ASN A 361 4.40 -27.04 -13.86
N VAL A 362 3.40 -27.19 -13.00
CA VAL A 362 3.47 -28.03 -11.81
C VAL A 362 3.41 -29.51 -12.22
N THR A 363 4.31 -30.33 -11.68
CA THR A 363 4.36 -31.76 -11.96
C THR A 363 3.67 -32.57 -10.87
N MET A 364 3.34 -33.83 -11.17
CA MET A 364 2.79 -34.74 -10.15
C MET A 364 3.77 -34.99 -8.99
N ASP A 365 5.08 -34.90 -9.22
CA ASP A 365 6.06 -35.08 -8.17
C ASP A 365 6.17 -33.83 -7.27
N ASP A 366 5.98 -32.64 -7.84
CA ASP A 366 5.84 -31.39 -7.07
C ASP A 366 4.63 -31.47 -6.13
N LEU A 367 3.46 -31.90 -6.64
CA LEU A 367 2.25 -32.06 -5.84
C LEU A 367 2.42 -33.10 -4.72
N LYS A 368 3.11 -34.22 -4.99
CA LYS A 368 3.46 -35.21 -3.96
C LYS A 368 4.38 -34.63 -2.89
N ARG A 369 5.39 -33.83 -3.27
CA ARG A 369 6.30 -33.16 -2.33
C ARG A 369 5.52 -32.21 -1.41
N LEU A 370 4.53 -31.52 -1.96
CA LEU A 370 3.61 -30.65 -1.22
C LEU A 370 2.47 -31.40 -0.50
N LYS A 371 2.39 -32.74 -0.59
CA LYS A 371 1.30 -33.56 -0.04
C LYS A 371 -0.10 -33.14 -0.51
N THR A 372 -0.20 -32.54 -1.69
CA THR A 372 -1.46 -32.14 -2.32
C THR A 372 -1.79 -33.05 -3.51
N GLN A 373 -3.06 -33.13 -3.86
CA GLN A 373 -3.53 -33.91 -5.02
C GLN A 373 -3.76 -33.03 -6.26
N GLN A 374 -3.97 -31.74 -6.05
CA GLN A 374 -4.32 -30.78 -7.10
C GLN A 374 -3.70 -29.43 -6.81
N PHE A 375 -3.32 -28.70 -7.87
CA PHE A 375 -2.77 -27.35 -7.76
C PHE A 375 -3.71 -26.36 -7.06
N SER A 376 -5.03 -26.55 -7.20
CA SER A 376 -6.06 -25.75 -6.51
C SER A 376 -5.91 -25.75 -4.98
N GLN A 377 -5.34 -26.81 -4.40
CA GLN A 377 -5.09 -26.92 -2.96
C GLN A 377 -3.91 -26.07 -2.49
N VAL A 378 -3.04 -25.65 -3.41
CA VAL A 378 -1.86 -24.81 -3.15
C VAL A 378 -2.23 -23.31 -3.21
N LEU A 379 -3.33 -22.96 -3.88
CA LEU A 379 -3.75 -21.56 -4.06
C LEU A 379 -3.90 -20.78 -2.73
N PRO A 380 -4.51 -21.32 -1.65
CA PRO A 380 -4.61 -20.58 -0.39
C PRO A 380 -3.23 -20.25 0.22
N ILE A 381 -2.25 -21.14 0.05
CA ILE A 381 -0.87 -20.91 0.50
C ILE A 381 -0.22 -19.83 -0.38
N LEU A 382 -0.40 -19.88 -1.69
CA LEU A 382 0.14 -18.86 -2.60
C LEU A 382 -0.48 -17.47 -2.32
N ASP A 383 -1.77 -17.39 -2.04
CA ASP A 383 -2.45 -16.15 -1.67
C ASP A 383 -1.91 -15.63 -0.33
N LYS A 384 -1.65 -16.51 0.64
CA LYS A 384 -0.96 -16.16 1.89
C LYS A 384 0.45 -15.65 1.64
N LEU A 385 1.25 -16.31 0.80
CA LEU A 385 2.60 -15.86 0.44
C LEU A 385 2.61 -14.51 -0.29
N ILE A 386 1.56 -14.19 -1.06
CA ILE A 386 1.36 -12.86 -1.64
C ILE A 386 1.12 -11.80 -0.55
N GLN A 387 0.36 -12.13 0.49
CA GLN A 387 0.13 -11.19 1.61
C GLN A 387 1.42 -10.83 2.34
N PHE A 388 2.36 -11.78 2.46
CA PHE A 388 3.70 -11.56 3.02
C PHE A 388 4.71 -10.98 2.01
N ASP A 389 4.26 -10.60 0.80
CA ASP A 389 5.09 -10.16 -0.33
C ASP A 389 6.24 -11.14 -0.68
N LEU A 390 6.08 -12.44 -0.43
CA LEU A 390 7.08 -13.45 -0.79
C LEU A 390 6.93 -13.92 -2.23
N VAL A 391 5.71 -13.84 -2.73
CA VAL A 391 5.31 -14.23 -4.08
C VAL A 391 4.47 -13.11 -4.67
N ARG A 392 4.51 -12.94 -5.99
CA ARG A 392 3.57 -12.12 -6.75
C ARG A 392 2.78 -12.97 -7.72
N ARG A 393 1.51 -12.61 -7.93
CA ARG A 393 0.70 -13.14 -9.01
C ARG A 393 0.96 -12.37 -10.30
N LEU A 394 1.26 -13.07 -11.39
CA LEU A 394 1.46 -12.46 -12.70
C LEU A 394 0.12 -12.19 -13.40
N PRO A 395 0.02 -11.13 -14.22
CA PRO A 395 -1.20 -10.78 -14.93
C PRO A 395 -1.30 -11.58 -16.25
N THR A 396 -1.53 -12.90 -16.18
CA THR A 396 -1.67 -13.74 -17.38
C THR A 396 -3.10 -14.21 -17.63
N ASP A 397 -3.38 -14.51 -18.91
CA ASP A 397 -4.72 -14.73 -19.46
C ASP A 397 -5.22 -16.17 -19.32
N LYS A 398 -4.31 -17.12 -19.08
CA LYS A 398 -4.54 -18.55 -19.30
C LYS A 398 -4.39 -19.40 -18.04
N ALA A 399 -3.48 -19.00 -17.16
CA ALA A 399 -3.05 -19.79 -16.01
C ALA A 399 -2.91 -18.89 -14.77
N ALA A 400 -3.04 -19.47 -13.58
CA ALA A 400 -2.69 -18.78 -12.35
C ALA A 400 -1.17 -18.85 -12.17
N GLU A 401 -0.46 -17.83 -12.65
CA GLU A 401 1.00 -17.77 -12.58
C GLU A 401 1.51 -16.97 -11.38
N TYR A 402 2.50 -17.53 -10.70
CA TYR A 402 3.09 -17.02 -9.46
C TYR A 402 4.60 -16.97 -9.58
N GLN A 403 5.22 -15.87 -9.16
CA GLN A 403 6.66 -15.67 -9.22
C GLN A 403 7.19 -15.21 -7.86
N GLY A 404 8.35 -15.71 -7.46
CA GLY A 404 9.00 -15.31 -6.22
C GLY A 404 9.37 -13.82 -6.22
N ASN A 405 9.36 -13.20 -5.05
CA ASN A 405 9.82 -11.83 -4.91
C ASN A 405 11.33 -11.77 -5.22
N PRO A 406 11.80 -10.89 -6.13
CA PRO A 406 13.22 -10.72 -6.44
C PRO A 406 14.09 -10.36 -5.23
N LEU A 407 13.48 -9.93 -4.11
CA LEU A 407 14.19 -9.66 -2.85
C LEU A 407 14.59 -10.93 -2.08
N LEU A 408 14.07 -12.09 -2.48
CA LEU A 408 14.43 -13.37 -1.88
C LEU A 408 15.71 -13.88 -2.53
N LEU A 409 16.85 -13.45 -1.99
CA LEU A 409 18.15 -14.00 -2.37
C LEU A 409 18.21 -15.50 -2.04
N PRO A 410 18.91 -16.32 -2.84
CA PRO A 410 19.19 -17.71 -2.45
C PRO A 410 19.82 -17.71 -1.06
N PRO A 411 19.53 -18.72 -0.21
CA PRO A 411 20.19 -18.83 1.08
C PRO A 411 21.70 -18.79 0.84
N SER A 412 22.38 -17.81 1.46
CA SER A 412 23.83 -17.79 1.51
C SER A 412 24.27 -19.13 2.07
N GLU A 413 25.13 -19.85 1.35
CA GLU A 413 25.88 -20.95 1.95
C GLU A 413 26.59 -20.37 3.16
N GLN A 414 26.02 -20.57 4.35
CA GLN A 414 26.78 -20.37 5.56
C GLN A 414 27.91 -21.38 5.45
N SER A 415 29.12 -20.88 5.23
CA SER A 415 30.32 -21.63 5.52
C SER A 415 30.20 -22.06 6.97
N ASP A 416 29.84 -23.32 7.18
CA ASP A 416 30.12 -24.06 8.41
C ASP A 416 31.65 -24.13 8.55
N GLU A 417 32.27 -22.99 8.86
CA GLU A 417 33.66 -22.86 9.28
C GLU A 417 33.68 -21.96 10.51
N GLU A 418 33.19 -22.48 11.63
CA GLU A 418 33.81 -22.23 12.94
C GLU A 418 33.92 -23.58 13.66
N GLU A 419 35.17 -24.06 13.77
CA GLU A 419 35.63 -25.12 14.68
C GLU A 419 35.56 -24.69 16.15
#